data_AF-P0DPV0-F1
#
_entry.id   AF-P0DPV0-F1
#
_cell.length_a   1.000
_cell.length_b   1.000
_cell.length_c   1.000
_cell.angle_alpha   90.00
_cell.angle_beta   90.00
_cell.angle_gamma   90.00
#
_symmetry.space_group_name_H-M   'P 1'
#
loop_
_entity.id
_entity.type
_entity.pdbx_description
1 polymer ?
#
loop_
_entity_poly.entity_id
_entity_poly.type
_entity_poly.pdbx_seq_one_letter_code
_entity_poly.pdbx_strand_id
1 'polypeptide(L)'
;MNKLTIIFFTILLLTYIIVEKEALKIEDLPEPESYKKAKQLAVKDANGDKRAEGIALDFLRQNRRNCTVNCDLVLTCPLLTPECCPKKNDDCLKLDTVKNG
;
A
#
# COMPACT_ATOMS: atom_id res chain seq x y z
N MET A 1 33.00 3.18 17.52
CA MET A 1 31.94 2.17 17.34
C MET A 1 32.51 0.80 17.62
N ASN A 2 31.92 0.04 18.54
CA ASN A 2 32.38 -1.31 18.88
C ASN A 2 32.11 -2.25 17.68
N LYS A 3 33.04 -3.16 17.36
CA LYS A 3 32.84 -4.22 16.35
C LYS A 3 31.54 -4.99 16.58
N LEU A 4 31.18 -5.24 17.84
CA LEU A 4 29.92 -5.91 18.20
C LEU A 4 28.67 -5.09 17.79
N THR A 5 28.72 -3.77 17.93
CA THR A 5 27.62 -2.88 17.52
C THR A 5 27.42 -2.91 16.01
N ILE A 6 28.51 -2.92 15.23
CA ILE A 6 28.44 -3.02 13.77
C ILE A 6 27.83 -4.36 13.36
N ILE A 7 28.29 -5.48 13.94
CA ILE A 7 27.73 -6.81 13.65
C ILE A 7 26.24 -6.86 13.99
N PHE A 8 25.85 -6.33 15.14
CA PHE A 8 24.45 -6.27 15.56
C PHE A 8 23.56 -5.47 14.59
N PHE A 9 23.99 -4.27 14.19
CA PHE A 9 23.24 -3.47 13.21
C PHE A 9 23.16 -4.13 11.83
N THR A 10 24.22 -4.82 11.39
CA THR A 10 24.19 -5.59 10.14
C THR A 10 23.19 -6.73 10.22
N ILE A 11 23.16 -7.48 11.33
CA ILE A 11 22.18 -8.56 11.53
C ILE A 11 20.76 -7.98 11.52
N LEU A 12 20.51 -6.88 12.25
CA LEU A 12 19.21 -6.21 12.26
C LEU A 12 18.77 -5.76 10.86
N LEU A 13 19.66 -5.14 10.10
CA LEU A 13 19.38 -4.71 8.73
C LEU A 13 19.07 -5.89 7.81
N LEU A 14 19.84 -6.98 7.91
CA LEU A 14 19.60 -8.20 7.13
C LEU A 14 18.24 -8.82 7.49
N THR A 15 17.91 -8.94 8.78
CA THR A 15 16.60 -9.46 9.21
C THR A 15 15.46 -8.56 8.74
N TYR A 16 15.63 -7.24 8.79
CA TYR A 16 14.63 -6.29 8.29
C TYR A 16 14.40 -6.46 6.77
N ILE A 17 15.47 -6.58 5.99
CA ILE A 17 15.38 -6.79 4.54
C ILE A 17 14.69 -8.12 4.22
N ILE A 18 14.96 -9.19 4.97
CA ILE A 18 14.30 -10.49 4.76
C ILE A 18 12.79 -10.36 5.02
N VAL A 19 12.40 -9.80 6.16
CA VAL A 19 10.97 -9.61 6.52
C VAL A 19 10.24 -8.75 5.49
N GLU A 20 10.85 -7.64 5.04
CA GLU A 20 10.28 -6.76 4.02
C GLU A 20 10.13 -7.41 2.64
N LYS A 21 10.95 -8.41 2.32
CA LYS A 21 10.88 -9.15 1.05
C LYS A 21 9.89 -10.30 1.04
N GLU A 22 9.61 -10.88 2.21
CA GLU A 22 8.65 -11.98 2.37
C GLU A 22 7.21 -11.48 2.61
N ALA A 23 7.08 -10.20 3.01
CA ALA A 23 5.82 -9.50 3.18
C ALA A 23 5.12 -9.25 1.84
N LEU A 24 3.91 -9.80 1.65
CA LEU A 24 3.05 -9.46 0.50
C LEU A 24 2.46 -8.07 0.70
N LYS A 25 2.81 -7.11 -0.16
CA LYS A 25 2.31 -5.74 -0.09
C LYS A 25 1.08 -5.57 -0.97
N ILE A 26 0.22 -4.60 -0.65
CA ILE A 26 -0.96 -4.34 -1.49
C ILE A 26 -0.58 -3.83 -2.90
N GLU A 27 0.58 -3.18 -3.02
CA GLU A 27 1.12 -2.76 -4.30
C GLU A 27 1.56 -3.94 -5.19
N ASP A 28 1.77 -5.12 -4.61
CA ASP A 28 2.12 -6.34 -5.34
C ASP A 28 0.88 -7.11 -5.81
N LEU A 29 -0.31 -6.79 -5.28
CA LEU A 29 -1.57 -7.36 -5.75
C LEU A 29 -1.98 -6.73 -7.09
N PRO A 30 -2.62 -7.50 -7.98
CA PRO A 30 -3.24 -6.94 -9.18
C PRO A 30 -4.20 -5.81 -8.82
N GLU A 31 -4.03 -4.67 -9.50
CA GLU A 31 -4.93 -3.54 -9.29
C GLU A 31 -6.34 -3.87 -9.78
N PRO A 32 -7.38 -3.61 -8.96
CA PRO A 32 -8.76 -3.76 -9.39
C PRO A 32 -9.12 -2.68 -10.42
N GLU A 33 -10.07 -3.00 -11.32
CA GLU A 33 -10.49 -2.09 -12.39
C GLU A 33 -11.03 -0.75 -11.86
N SER A 34 -11.69 -0.75 -10.70
CA SER A 34 -12.14 0.46 -10.02
C SER A 34 -10.99 1.39 -9.62
N TYR A 35 -9.87 0.83 -9.14
CA TYR A 35 -8.67 1.61 -8.80
C TYR A 35 -7.98 2.16 -10.05
N LYS A 36 -7.88 1.36 -11.13
CA LYS A 36 -7.34 1.83 -12.42
C LYS A 36 -8.14 3.01 -12.98
N LYS A 37 -9.47 2.94 -12.91
CA LYS A 37 -10.36 4.04 -13.31
C LYS A 37 -10.15 5.29 -12.43
N ALA A 38 -9.98 5.13 -11.12
CA ALA A 38 -9.69 6.26 -10.23
C ALA A 38 -8.36 6.95 -10.61
N LYS A 39 -7.32 6.18 -10.95
CA LYS A 39 -6.05 6.74 -11.46
C LYS A 39 -6.23 7.48 -12.78
N GLN A 40 -7.00 6.93 -13.72
CA GLN A 40 -7.29 7.60 -14.99
C GLN A 40 -8.02 8.94 -14.79
N LEU A 41 -8.99 8.98 -13.86
CA LEU A 41 -9.67 10.21 -13.48
C LEU A 41 -8.70 11.21 -12.84
N ALA A 42 -7.86 10.78 -11.91
CA ALA A 42 -6.83 11.63 -11.31
C ALA A 42 -5.89 12.27 -12.35
N VAL A 43 -5.45 11.50 -13.35
CA VAL A 43 -4.62 12.01 -14.46
C VAL A 43 -5.40 13.01 -15.32
N LYS A 44 -6.67 12.73 -15.60
CA LYS A 44 -7.53 13.63 -16.37
C LYS A 44 -7.79 14.95 -15.63
N ASP A 45 -8.10 14.88 -14.34
CA ASP A 45 -8.42 16.04 -13.49
C ASP A 45 -7.21 16.92 -13.24
N ALA A 46 -6.00 16.33 -13.25
CA ALA A 46 -4.76 17.09 -13.22
C ALA A 46 -4.54 17.96 -14.47
N ASN A 47 -5.25 17.72 -15.58
CA ASN A 47 -5.26 18.55 -16.78
C ASN A 47 -3.86 18.95 -17.30
N GLY A 48 -2.91 18.02 -17.25
CA GLY A 48 -1.52 18.22 -17.68
C GLY A 48 -0.58 18.81 -16.62
N ASP A 49 -1.08 19.25 -15.46
CA ASP A 49 -0.24 19.61 -14.32
C ASP A 49 0.36 18.35 -13.68
N LYS A 50 1.65 18.12 -13.94
CA LYS A 50 2.39 16.96 -13.43
C LYS A 50 2.53 16.92 -11.92
N ARG A 51 2.50 18.07 -11.24
CA ARG A 51 2.54 18.12 -9.77
C ARG A 51 1.19 17.71 -9.20
N ALA A 52 0.10 18.23 -9.75
CA ALA A 52 -1.25 17.85 -9.35
C ALA A 52 -1.50 16.35 -9.60
N GLU A 53 -1.07 15.84 -10.76
CA GLU A 53 -1.14 14.41 -11.11
C GLU A 53 -0.41 13.55 -10.07
N GLY A 54 0.85 13.89 -9.75
CA GLY A 54 1.64 13.14 -8.77
C GLY A 54 0.99 13.11 -7.39
N ILE A 55 0.51 14.26 -6.90
CA ILE A 55 -0.19 14.37 -5.61
C ILE A 55 -1.45 13.49 -5.59
N ALA A 56 -2.27 13.56 -6.66
CA ALA A 56 -3.51 12.80 -6.73
C ALA A 56 -3.26 11.27 -6.77
N LEU A 57 -2.26 10.83 -7.53
CA LEU A 57 -1.87 9.42 -7.58
C LEU A 57 -1.29 8.92 -6.24
N ASP A 58 -0.54 9.77 -5.55
CA ASP A 58 -0.01 9.45 -4.22
C ASP A 58 -1.13 9.31 -3.18
N PHE A 59 -2.13 10.20 -3.19
CA PHE A 59 -3.32 10.06 -2.34
C PHE A 59 -4.08 8.75 -2.64
N LEU A 60 -4.24 8.38 -3.91
CA LEU A 60 -4.88 7.12 -4.28
C LEU A 60 -4.10 5.91 -3.74
N ARG A 61 -2.77 5.93 -3.84
CA ARG A 61 -1.90 4.87 -3.32
C ARG A 61 -1.99 4.76 -1.80
N GLN A 62 -1.91 5.88 -1.11
CA GLN A 62 -2.02 5.93 0.36
C GLN A 62 -3.39 5.45 0.82
N ASN A 63 -4.47 5.89 0.17
CA ASN A 63 -5.81 5.43 0.51
C ASN A 63 -5.97 3.94 0.23
N ARG A 64 -5.51 3.42 -0.92
CA ARG A 64 -5.54 1.96 -1.20
C ARG A 64 -4.85 1.17 -0.09
N ARG A 65 -3.67 1.61 0.37
CA ARG A 65 -2.94 0.99 1.49
C ARG A 65 -3.67 1.13 2.82
N ASN A 66 -4.11 2.32 3.19
CA ASN A 66 -4.71 2.55 4.51
C ASN A 66 -6.11 1.91 4.62
N CYS A 67 -6.83 1.79 3.51
CA CYS A 67 -8.11 1.10 3.47
C CYS A 67 -7.99 -0.40 3.78
N THR A 68 -6.80 -1.03 3.71
CA THR A 68 -6.67 -2.46 4.06
C THR A 68 -6.92 -2.73 5.54
N VAL A 69 -6.62 -1.75 6.40
CA VAL A 69 -6.79 -1.83 7.85
C VAL A 69 -8.03 -1.08 8.33
N ASN A 70 -8.44 -0.02 7.62
CA ASN A 70 -9.60 0.80 7.96
C ASN A 70 -10.49 1.07 6.74
N CYS A 71 -11.55 0.29 6.58
CA CYS A 71 -12.52 0.45 5.48
C CYS A 71 -13.37 1.73 5.57
N ASP A 72 -13.41 2.39 6.73
CA ASP A 72 -14.18 3.63 6.95
C ASP A 72 -13.34 4.89 6.73
N LEU A 73 -12.08 4.76 6.32
CA LEU A 73 -11.17 5.89 6.11
C LEU A 73 -11.72 6.89 5.09
N VAL A 74 -12.21 6.39 3.95
CA VAL A 74 -12.90 7.17 2.92
C VAL A 74 -14.04 6.35 2.34
N LEU A 75 -15.12 7.02 1.92
CA LEU A 75 -16.30 6.38 1.34
C LEU A 75 -15.99 5.49 0.12
N THR A 76 -14.86 5.73 -0.53
CA THR A 76 -14.42 5.00 -1.73
C THR A 76 -13.53 3.80 -1.42
N CYS A 77 -13.24 3.47 -0.15
CA CYS A 77 -12.40 2.31 0.19
C CYS A 77 -12.83 0.99 -0.49
N PRO A 78 -14.13 0.62 -0.57
CA PRO A 78 -14.56 -0.58 -1.30
C PRO A 78 -14.22 -0.58 -2.80
N LEU A 79 -14.03 0.61 -3.40
CA LEU A 79 -13.59 0.75 -4.78
C LEU A 79 -12.06 0.70 -4.90
N LEU A 80 -11.34 1.20 -3.90
CA LEU A 80 -9.88 1.26 -3.94
C LEU A 80 -9.24 -0.08 -3.56
N THR A 81 -9.87 -0.85 -2.67
CA THR A 81 -9.39 -2.16 -2.19
C THR A 81 -10.57 -3.14 -1.95
N PRO A 82 -11.28 -3.57 -3.02
CA PRO A 82 -12.37 -4.54 -2.93
C PRO A 82 -11.96 -5.88 -2.30
N GLU A 83 -10.67 -6.20 -2.30
CA GLU A 83 -10.10 -7.35 -1.60
C GLU A 83 -10.22 -7.23 -0.06
N CYS A 84 -10.15 -6.01 0.48
CA CYS A 84 -10.20 -5.75 1.91
C CYS A 84 -11.52 -5.15 2.39
N CYS A 85 -12.28 -4.48 1.52
CA CYS A 85 -13.47 -3.73 1.86
C CYS A 85 -14.67 -4.07 0.95
N PRO A 86 -15.90 -4.20 1.49
CA PRO A 86 -16.27 -4.00 2.89
C PRO A 86 -15.91 -5.19 3.81
N LYS A 87 -15.48 -6.32 3.23
CA LYS A 87 -15.04 -7.50 3.98
C LYS A 87 -13.68 -7.93 3.46
N LYS A 88 -12.83 -8.38 4.37
CA LYS A 88 -11.52 -8.94 4.04
C LYS A 88 -11.68 -10.33 3.45
N ASN A 89 -11.23 -10.52 2.21
CA ASN A 89 -11.11 -11.82 1.59
C ASN A 89 -9.75 -12.48 1.93
N ASP A 90 -9.51 -13.68 1.41
CA ASP A 90 -8.28 -14.43 1.66
C ASP A 90 -7.02 -13.70 1.17
N ASP A 91 -7.12 -12.92 0.10
CA ASP A 91 -5.96 -12.17 -0.43
C ASP A 91 -5.62 -10.98 0.47
N CYS A 92 -6.63 -10.28 0.97
CA CYS A 92 -6.42 -9.23 1.96
C CYS A 92 -5.79 -9.76 3.26
N LEU A 93 -6.22 -10.93 3.74
CA LEU A 93 -5.67 -11.54 4.96
C LEU A 93 -4.19 -11.96 4.81
N LYS A 94 -3.69 -12.10 3.58
CA LYS A 94 -2.28 -12.41 3.32
C LYS A 94 -1.39 -11.17 3.37
N LEU A 95 -1.95 -9.97 3.25
CA LEU A 95 -1.22 -8.71 3.21
C LEU A 95 -0.47 -8.43 4.52
N ASP A 96 0.72 -7.87 4.39
CA ASP A 96 1.58 -7.47 5.50
C ASP A 96 0.93 -6.43 6.42
N THR A 97 0.22 -5.47 5.85
CA THR A 97 -0.54 -4.44 6.58
C THR A 97 -1.65 -5.02 7.44
N VAL A 98 -2.20 -6.19 7.07
CA VAL A 98 -3.28 -6.86 7.80
C VAL A 98 -2.73 -7.86 8.82
N LYS A 99 -1.59 -8.49 8.54
CA LYS A 99 -0.93 -9.41 9.48
C LYS A 99 -0.24 -8.69 10.65
N ASN A 100 0.29 -7.49 10.40
CA ASN A 100 1.06 -6.72 11.37
C ASN A 100 0.26 -5.58 12.02
N GLY A 101 -0.98 -5.33 11.60
CA GLY A 101 -1.86 -4.29 12.13
C GLY A 101 -2.88 -4.84 13.12
#